data_AF-A0A4Y2DJ31-F1
#
_entry.id   AF-A0A4Y2DJ31-F1
#
_cell.length_a   1.000
_cell.length_b   1.000
_cell.length_c   1.000
_cell.angle_alpha   90.00
_cell.angle_beta   90.00
_cell.angle_gamma   90.00
#
_symmetry.space_group_name_H-M   'P 1'
#
loop_
_entity.id
_entity.type
_entity.pdbx_description
1 polymer ?
#
loop_
_entity_poly.entity_id
_entity_poly.type
_entity_poly.pdbx_seq_one_letter_code
_entity_poly.pdbx_strand_id
1 'polypeptide(L)'
;MDNYFSSYDLYKFSDSKNVFACGTVNMSRKHMLKNLSADKTMKRGEYDWAVSNDNIVCVKWKDRRCVHILSTMENAINECKIERKEKDGSKKEVSCPQSVVTYNKNMGFVDHFDHLKSLYEIDRKSQKWWHRLFFHFLDVCVTNAYILHTQLPDSCKSIEVKTLKDFRINIISHLMLMGDEGAALKRRSTTLPSVAIKKNKPSVPEETRFQNVQHMPSSVPREDVHCATRKKMCTKHEQFAKHVMCHYVRKRKTLLHASRNFTPNDETLKFFFLIF
;
A
#
# COMPACT_ATOMS: atom_id res chain seq x y z
N MET A 1 2.38 15.77 3.75
CA MET A 1 3.34 15.65 2.64
C MET A 1 4.73 15.34 3.15
N ASP A 2 5.45 14.48 2.45
CA ASP A 2 6.84 14.16 2.78
C ASP A 2 7.79 15.26 2.28
N ASN A 3 8.96 15.35 2.91
CA ASN A 3 10.00 16.33 2.65
C ASN A 3 10.39 16.42 1.18
N TYR A 4 10.35 15.30 0.43
CA TYR A 4 10.66 15.30 -1.00
C TYR A 4 9.73 16.21 -1.82
N PHE A 5 8.45 16.25 -1.47
CA PHE A 5 7.42 17.01 -2.20
C PHE A 5 7.19 18.40 -1.62
N SER A 6 7.50 18.62 -0.35
CA SER A 6 7.23 19.89 0.32
C SER A 6 8.15 21.03 -0.16
N SER A 7 7.55 22.16 -0.56
CA SER A 7 8.26 23.40 -0.85
C SER A 7 7.37 24.62 -0.56
N TYR A 8 7.98 25.76 -0.27
CA TYR A 8 7.23 26.99 0.02
C TYR A 8 6.32 27.39 -1.15
N ASP A 9 6.87 27.42 -2.38
CA ASP A 9 6.13 27.81 -3.58
C ASP A 9 4.94 26.88 -3.86
N LEU A 10 5.11 25.57 -3.63
CA LEU A 10 4.02 24.59 -3.76
C LEU A 10 2.90 24.89 -2.78
N TYR A 11 3.21 25.21 -1.53
CA TYR A 11 2.19 25.47 -0.52
C TYR A 11 1.44 26.76 -0.81
N LYS A 12 2.15 27.81 -1.25
CA LYS A 12 1.56 29.05 -1.74
C LYS A 12 0.60 28.80 -2.91
N PHE A 13 1.04 27.98 -3.87
CA PHE A 13 0.21 27.62 -5.02
C PHE A 13 -1.02 26.80 -4.60
N SER A 14 -0.85 25.79 -3.76
CA SER A 14 -1.95 24.95 -3.28
C SER A 14 -3.00 25.78 -2.52
N ASP A 15 -2.56 26.70 -1.66
CA ASP A 15 -3.45 27.60 -0.93
C ASP A 15 -4.28 28.49 -1.88
N SER A 16 -3.65 29.01 -2.94
CA SER A 16 -4.37 29.75 -4.00
C SER A 16 -5.42 28.94 -4.75
N LYS A 17 -5.36 27.60 -4.64
CA LYS A 17 -6.33 26.66 -5.22
C LYS A 17 -7.32 26.11 -4.18
N ASN A 18 -7.37 26.67 -2.97
CA ASN A 18 -8.14 26.15 -1.84
C ASN A 18 -7.79 24.69 -1.52
N VAL A 19 -6.55 24.29 -1.77
CA VAL A 19 -6.01 22.98 -1.40
C VAL A 19 -5.04 23.19 -0.26
N PHE A 20 -5.47 22.81 0.93
CA PHE A 20 -4.62 22.97 2.09
C PHE A 20 -3.56 21.88 2.19
N ALA A 21 -2.38 22.24 2.70
CA ALA A 21 -1.24 21.34 2.79
C ALA A 21 -0.56 21.41 4.15
N CYS A 22 -0.08 20.25 4.62
CA CYS A 22 0.74 20.11 5.82
C CYS A 22 1.79 19.02 5.58
N GLY A 23 3.03 19.23 6.01
CA GLY A 23 4.12 18.32 5.69
C GLY A 23 5.47 18.70 6.24
N THR A 24 6.38 17.72 6.32
CA THR A 24 7.77 17.97 6.70
C THR A 24 8.50 18.69 5.58
N VAL A 25 9.48 19.55 5.91
CA VAL A 25 10.20 20.35 4.92
C VAL A 25 11.70 20.43 5.21
N ASN A 26 12.50 20.49 4.15
CA ASN A 26 13.92 20.74 4.23
C ASN A 26 14.18 22.25 4.19
N MET A 27 14.77 22.78 5.27
CA MET A 27 15.12 24.20 5.40
C MET A 27 16.18 24.67 4.40
N SER A 28 16.91 23.77 3.75
CA SER A 28 17.85 24.10 2.66
C SER A 28 17.14 24.49 1.35
N ARG A 29 15.81 24.35 1.26
CA ARG A 29 15.03 24.79 0.09
C ARG A 29 14.98 26.31 -0.02
N LYS A 30 14.70 26.81 -1.22
CA LYS A 30 14.55 28.25 -1.49
C LYS A 30 13.31 28.81 -0.79
N HIS A 31 13.33 30.12 -0.51
CA HIS A 31 12.20 30.88 0.07
C HIS A 31 11.74 30.42 1.47
N MET A 32 12.54 29.60 2.16
CA MET A 32 12.22 29.16 3.51
C MET A 32 12.39 30.27 4.55
N LEU A 33 11.51 30.27 5.56
CA LEU A 33 11.57 31.19 6.70
C LEU A 33 12.74 30.82 7.61
N LYS A 34 13.81 31.63 7.62
CA LYS A 34 15.04 31.35 8.37
C LYS A 34 15.09 31.96 9.78
N ASN A 35 14.10 32.79 10.13
CA ASN A 35 14.01 33.44 11.44
C ASN A 35 13.50 32.46 12.50
N LEU A 36 14.26 31.38 12.71
CA LEU A 36 13.98 30.35 13.69
C LEU A 36 15.23 30.17 14.57
N SER A 37 15.00 29.90 15.85
CA SER A 37 16.02 29.62 16.86
C SER A 37 16.99 28.53 16.42
N ALA A 38 18.24 28.63 16.87
CA ALA A 38 19.27 27.67 16.52
C ALA A 38 19.02 26.30 17.17
N ASP A 39 19.41 25.22 16.49
CA ASP A 39 19.23 23.85 17.02
C ASP A 39 19.88 23.65 18.39
N LYS A 40 20.97 24.36 18.68
CA LYS A 40 21.71 24.24 19.94
C LYS A 40 21.00 24.90 21.13
N THR A 41 20.18 25.93 20.89
CA THR A 41 19.54 26.70 21.96
C THR A 41 18.24 26.06 22.43
N MET A 42 17.53 25.36 21.53
CA MET A 42 16.27 24.71 21.86
C MET A 42 16.49 23.50 22.78
N LYS A 43 15.65 23.32 23.79
CA LYS A 43 15.56 22.07 24.57
C LYS A 43 14.58 21.11 23.90
N ARG A 44 14.66 19.85 24.30
CA ARG A 44 13.73 18.82 23.82
C ARG A 44 12.32 19.13 24.31
N GLY A 45 11.35 19.10 23.39
CA GLY A 45 9.95 19.46 23.62
C GLY A 45 9.64 20.91 23.29
N GLU A 46 10.64 21.78 23.14
CA GLU A 46 10.42 23.16 22.72
C GLU A 46 10.13 23.22 21.21
N TYR A 47 9.30 24.20 20.84
CA TYR A 47 9.07 24.56 19.46
C TYR A 47 9.23 26.06 19.25
N ASP A 48 9.47 26.41 18.01
CA ASP A 48 9.57 27.78 17.51
C ASP A 48 8.84 27.83 16.17
N TRP A 49 8.41 29.02 15.76
CA TRP A 49 7.61 29.16 14.56
C TRP A 49 7.85 30.50 13.87
N ALA A 50 7.63 30.51 12.58
CA ALA A 50 7.63 31.70 11.76
C ALA A 50 6.45 31.65 10.80
N VAL A 51 5.77 32.79 10.64
CA VAL A 51 4.66 32.93 9.69
C VAL A 51 5.12 33.84 8.55
N SER A 52 4.83 33.41 7.33
CA SER A 52 5.08 34.21 6.14
C SER A 52 3.97 35.22 5.89
N ASN A 53 4.27 36.26 5.10
CA ASN A 53 3.26 37.22 4.63
C ASN A 53 2.14 36.54 3.82
N ASP A 54 2.41 35.38 3.23
CA ASP A 54 1.45 34.55 2.51
C ASP A 54 0.66 33.60 3.44
N ASN A 55 0.60 33.86 4.76
CA ASN A 55 -0.06 33.03 5.78
C ASN A 55 0.43 31.57 5.88
N ILE A 56 1.60 31.27 5.31
CA ILE A 56 2.23 29.96 5.44
C ILE A 56 2.98 29.89 6.77
N VAL A 57 2.66 28.88 7.57
CA VAL A 57 3.29 28.64 8.87
C VAL A 57 4.43 27.65 8.72
N CYS A 58 5.61 28.01 9.22
CA CYS A 58 6.75 27.13 9.37
C CYS A 58 7.00 26.89 10.86
N VAL A 59 6.78 25.66 11.31
CA VAL A 59 7.01 25.24 12.70
C VAL A 59 8.29 24.43 12.77
N LYS A 60 9.12 24.74 13.75
CA LYS A 60 10.30 23.97 14.13
C LYS A 60 10.07 23.36 15.50
N TRP A 61 10.09 22.03 15.59
CA TRP A 61 9.90 21.33 16.87
C TRP A 61 11.10 20.43 17.15
N LYS A 62 11.62 20.48 18.38
CA LYS A 62 12.78 19.69 18.78
C LYS A 62 12.35 18.47 19.59
N ASP A 63 12.40 17.30 18.98
CA ASP A 63 12.39 16.03 19.73
C ASP A 63 13.84 15.52 19.92
N ARG A 64 14.18 14.34 19.38
CA ARG A 64 15.57 13.86 19.33
C ARG A 64 16.41 14.67 18.34
N ARG A 65 15.76 15.14 17.28
CA ARG A 65 16.29 16.04 16.26
C ARG A 65 15.25 17.12 15.99
N CYS A 66 15.67 18.26 15.47
CA CYS A 66 14.77 19.29 15.01
C CYS A 66 14.03 18.81 13.76
N VAL A 67 12.71 18.92 13.77
CA VAL A 67 11.84 18.68 12.63
C VAL A 67 11.21 20.00 12.23
N HIS A 68 11.15 20.25 10.92
CA HIS A 68 10.51 21.43 10.36
C HIS A 68 9.25 20.98 9.63
N ILE A 69 8.13 21.64 9.91
CA ILE A 69 6.84 21.40 9.29
C ILE A 69 6.38 22.70 8.64
N LEU A 70 5.96 22.60 7.38
CA LEU A 70 5.24 23.66 6.69
C LEU A 70 3.75 23.33 6.71
N SER A 71 2.91 24.33 6.94
CA SER A 71 1.46 24.21 6.90
C SER A 71 0.79 25.47 6.38
N THR A 72 -0.33 25.31 5.67
CA THR A 72 -1.27 26.38 5.32
C THR A 72 -2.59 26.34 6.12
N MET A 73 -2.77 25.33 6.99
CA MET A 73 -4.03 25.13 7.75
C MET A 73 -3.94 25.56 9.20
N GLU A 74 -2.82 25.23 9.84
CA GLU A 74 -2.70 25.31 11.28
C GLU A 74 -2.22 26.67 11.73
N ASN A 75 -2.76 27.16 12.85
CA ASN A 75 -2.20 28.31 13.54
C ASN A 75 -0.91 27.91 14.27
N ALA A 76 0.10 28.78 14.20
CA ALA A 76 1.43 28.56 14.74
C ALA A 76 1.46 28.38 16.27
N ILE A 77 0.48 28.95 16.97
CA ILE A 77 0.41 29.00 18.43
C ILE A 77 -0.27 27.74 19.02
N ASN A 78 -1.07 27.04 18.21
CA ASN A 78 -1.88 25.93 18.72
C ASN A 78 -0.97 24.76 19.11
N GLU A 79 -1.04 24.38 20.39
CA GLU A 79 -0.33 23.25 20.95
C GLU A 79 -1.28 22.15 21.44
N CYS A 80 -0.78 20.93 21.45
CA CYS A 80 -1.42 19.76 22.02
C CYS A 80 -0.44 18.99 22.89
N LYS A 81 -0.97 18.34 23.92
CA LYS A 81 -0.19 17.44 24.76
C LYS A 81 -0.25 16.04 24.17
N ILE A 82 0.92 15.44 23.94
CA ILE A 82 1.03 14.06 23.51
C ILE A 82 1.71 13.22 24.59
N GLU A 83 1.19 12.02 24.82
CA GLU A 83 1.85 11.02 25.67
C GLU A 83 3.05 10.43 24.93
N ARG A 84 4.22 10.55 25.55
CA ARG A 84 5.45 9.99 25.03
C ARG A 84 5.97 8.89 25.94
N LYS A 85 6.30 7.74 25.37
CA LYS A 85 7.04 6.68 26.08
C LYS A 85 8.53 7.01 26.11
N GLU A 86 9.11 7.13 27.30
CA GLU A 86 10.55 7.28 27.51
C GLU A 86 11.25 5.91 27.45
N LYS A 87 12.59 5.92 27.42
CA LYS A 87 13.40 4.69 27.36
C LYS A 87 13.12 3.75 28.54
N ASP A 88 12.81 4.31 29.70
CA ASP A 88 12.53 3.58 30.94
C ASP A 88 11.10 3.00 30.97
N GLY A 89 10.33 3.19 29.89
CA GLY A 89 8.97 2.70 29.76
C GLY A 89 7.91 3.61 30.39
N SER A 90 8.32 4.62 31.16
CA SER A 90 7.43 5.66 31.70
C SER A 90 6.82 6.50 30.59
N LYS A 91 5.60 6.99 30.82
CA LYS A 91 4.91 7.92 29.93
C LYS A 91 5.07 9.33 30.46
N LYS A 92 5.50 10.25 29.60
CA LYS A 92 5.64 11.68 29.90
C LYS A 92 4.81 12.47 28.91
N GLU A 93 4.04 13.44 29.40
CA GLU A 93 3.38 14.41 28.55
C GLU A 93 4.40 15.43 28.02
N VAL A 94 4.35 15.66 26.71
CA VAL A 94 5.20 16.65 26.02
C VAL A 94 4.30 17.57 25.21
N SER A 95 4.52 18.89 25.30
CA SER A 95 3.86 19.84 24.40
C SER A 95 4.37 19.65 22.98
N CYS A 96 3.43 19.61 22.04
CA CYS A 96 3.68 19.38 20.63
C CYS A 96 2.79 20.32 19.80
N PRO A 97 3.34 21.01 18.80
CA PRO A 97 2.55 21.84 17.90
C PRO A 97 1.45 21.04 17.20
N GLN A 98 0.28 21.65 17.01
CA GLN A 98 -0.86 21.03 16.35
C GLN A 98 -0.50 20.52 14.94
N SER A 99 0.32 21.27 14.20
CA SER A 99 0.78 20.89 12.86
C SER A 99 1.55 19.55 12.85
N VAL A 100 2.31 19.25 13.91
CA VAL A 100 3.01 17.97 14.07
C VAL A 100 2.01 16.84 14.33
N VAL A 101 0.99 17.09 15.14
CA VAL A 101 -0.06 16.11 15.43
C VAL A 101 -0.86 15.81 14.16
N THR A 102 -1.32 16.84 13.43
CA THR A 102 -2.03 16.67 12.15
C THR A 102 -1.16 15.89 11.16
N TYR A 103 0.11 16.27 11.04
CA TYR A 103 1.04 15.56 10.16
C TYR A 103 1.14 14.08 10.52
N ASN A 104 1.42 13.74 11.78
CA ASN A 104 1.60 12.35 12.21
C ASN A 104 0.31 11.52 12.08
N LYS A 105 -0.87 12.14 12.28
CA LYS A 105 -2.16 11.47 12.11
C LYS A 105 -2.42 11.06 10.66
N ASN A 106 -1.99 11.90 9.72
CA ASN A 106 -2.31 11.75 8.31
C ASN A 106 -1.13 11.20 7.47
N MET A 107 0.08 11.23 8.01
CA MET A 107 1.24 10.58 7.43
C MET A 107 1.07 9.06 7.55
N GLY A 108 1.27 8.33 6.45
CA GLY A 108 1.27 6.87 6.46
C GLY A 108 0.09 6.21 5.76
N PHE A 109 -0.86 6.96 5.19
CA PHE A 109 -1.89 6.36 4.33
C PHE A 109 -1.29 5.62 3.13
N VAL A 110 -0.24 6.18 2.52
CA VAL A 110 0.49 5.52 1.42
C VAL A 110 1.18 4.25 1.92
N ASP A 111 1.88 4.31 3.05
CA ASP A 111 2.54 3.13 3.65
C ASP A 111 1.53 2.04 4.05
N HIS A 112 0.35 2.45 4.52
CA HIS A 112 -0.74 1.54 4.86
C HIS A 112 -1.27 0.83 3.61
N PHE A 113 -1.52 1.57 2.53
CA PHE A 113 -1.89 0.99 1.25
C PHE A 113 -0.81 0.03 0.74
N ASP A 114 0.46 0.44 0.79
CA ASP A 114 1.58 -0.39 0.34
C ASP A 114 1.72 -1.67 1.16
N HIS A 115 1.45 -1.57 2.47
CA HIS A 115 1.38 -2.72 3.35
C HIS A 115 0.25 -3.67 2.91
N LEU A 116 -0.99 -3.18 2.81
CA LEU A 116 -2.14 -4.00 2.39
C LEU A 116 -1.90 -4.68 1.04
N LYS A 117 -1.36 -3.93 0.07
CA LYS A 117 -0.97 -4.45 -1.24
C LYS A 117 0.07 -5.56 -1.12
N SER A 118 1.14 -5.34 -0.34
CA SER A 118 2.27 -6.27 -0.22
C SER A 118 1.93 -7.61 0.44
N LEU A 119 0.86 -7.67 1.26
CA LEU A 119 0.45 -8.89 1.95
C LEU A 119 0.02 -10.01 0.99
N TYR A 120 -0.60 -9.64 -0.14
CA TYR A 120 -1.17 -10.58 -1.10
C TYR A 120 -0.91 -10.13 -2.55
N GLU A 121 0.23 -9.48 -2.82
CA GLU A 121 0.59 -8.90 -4.12
C GLU A 121 0.54 -9.93 -5.26
N ILE A 122 -0.06 -9.55 -6.38
CA ILE A 122 -0.11 -10.34 -7.62
C ILE A 122 1.18 -10.08 -8.41
N ASP A 123 2.32 -10.55 -7.88
CA ASP A 123 3.60 -10.45 -8.60
C ASP A 123 3.78 -11.63 -9.56
N ARG A 124 3.98 -11.34 -10.85
CA ARG A 124 4.26 -12.33 -11.89
C ARG A 124 5.50 -11.95 -12.67
N LYS A 125 6.46 -12.86 -12.73
CA LYS A 125 7.62 -12.74 -13.63
C LYS A 125 7.14 -12.70 -15.08
N SER A 126 7.46 -11.62 -15.78
CA SER A 126 7.19 -11.45 -17.20
C SER A 126 8.38 -10.77 -17.86
N GLN A 127 8.62 -11.13 -19.13
CA GLN A 127 9.60 -10.44 -19.97
C GLN A 127 9.10 -9.07 -20.42
N LYS A 128 7.77 -8.87 -20.43
CA LYS A 128 7.13 -7.63 -20.85
C LYS A 128 6.86 -6.75 -19.63
N TRP A 129 7.52 -5.58 -19.57
CA TRP A 129 7.43 -4.66 -18.44
C TRP A 129 5.98 -4.19 -18.14
N TRP A 130 5.13 -4.06 -19.16
CA TRP A 130 3.75 -3.61 -18.98
C TRP A 130 2.87 -4.60 -18.21
N HIS A 131 3.21 -5.89 -18.16
CA HIS A 131 2.48 -6.85 -17.32
C HIS A 131 2.55 -6.43 -15.84
N ARG A 132 3.70 -5.85 -15.42
CA ARG A 132 3.86 -5.35 -14.05
C ARG A 132 2.91 -4.19 -13.76
N LEU A 133 2.69 -3.30 -14.71
CA LEU A 133 1.70 -2.23 -14.57
C LEU A 133 0.28 -2.80 -14.47
N PHE A 134 -0.08 -3.73 -15.35
CA PHE A 134 -1.40 -4.35 -15.34
C PHE A 134 -1.73 -5.01 -13.99
N PHE A 135 -0.83 -5.87 -13.48
CA PHE A 135 -1.06 -6.53 -12.19
C PHE A 135 -1.02 -5.55 -11.02
N HIS A 136 -0.19 -4.52 -11.09
CA HIS A 136 -0.18 -3.47 -10.09
C HIS A 136 -1.53 -2.74 -10.00
N PHE A 137 -2.11 -2.33 -11.13
CA PHE A 137 -3.43 -1.71 -11.14
C PHE A 137 -4.52 -2.64 -10.63
N LEU A 138 -4.44 -3.94 -10.95
CA LEU A 138 -5.37 -4.93 -10.43
C LEU A 138 -5.28 -5.03 -8.89
N ASP A 139 -4.07 -5.07 -8.34
CA ASP A 139 -3.86 -5.04 -6.89
C ASP A 139 -4.42 -3.77 -6.25
N VAL A 140 -4.23 -2.61 -6.90
CA VAL A 140 -4.77 -1.33 -6.43
C VAL A 140 -6.30 -1.35 -6.40
N CYS A 141 -6.94 -1.83 -7.47
CA CYS A 141 -8.39 -1.97 -7.53
C CYS A 141 -8.93 -2.85 -6.38
N VAL A 142 -8.29 -3.99 -6.14
CA VAL A 142 -8.70 -4.92 -5.07
C VAL A 142 -8.51 -4.32 -3.68
N THR A 143 -7.38 -3.67 -3.42
CA THR A 143 -7.13 -3.00 -2.13
C THR A 143 -8.09 -1.83 -1.92
N ASN A 144 -8.38 -1.03 -2.95
CA ASN A 144 -9.34 0.09 -2.84
C ASN A 144 -10.76 -0.42 -2.59
N ALA A 145 -11.18 -1.49 -3.29
CA ALA A 145 -12.46 -2.14 -3.04
C ALA A 145 -12.57 -2.68 -1.61
N TYR A 146 -11.49 -3.22 -1.06
CA TYR A 146 -11.43 -3.66 0.32
C TYR A 146 -11.58 -2.49 1.30
N ILE A 147 -10.85 -1.39 1.11
CA ILE A 147 -10.94 -0.19 1.95
C ILE A 147 -12.38 0.34 1.95
N LEU A 148 -13.00 0.47 0.76
CA LEU A 148 -14.40 0.90 0.65
C LEU A 148 -15.35 -0.06 1.37
N HIS A 149 -15.17 -1.37 1.22
CA HIS A 149 -15.96 -2.37 1.93
C HIS A 149 -15.85 -2.21 3.45
N THR A 150 -14.65 -1.97 3.98
CA THR A 150 -14.46 -1.76 5.43
C THR A 150 -15.12 -0.49 5.96
N GLN A 151 -15.25 0.55 5.12
CA GLN A 151 -15.86 1.83 5.49
C GLN A 151 -17.39 1.82 5.39
N LEU A 152 -17.97 0.85 4.69
CA LEU A 152 -19.43 0.73 4.59
C LEU A 152 -20.05 0.35 5.95
N PRO A 153 -21.25 0.86 6.26
CA PRO A 153 -22.03 0.38 7.40
C PRO A 153 -22.34 -1.11 7.27
N ASP A 154 -22.42 -1.82 8.40
CA ASP A 154 -22.69 -3.26 8.39
C ASP A 154 -24.05 -3.61 7.77
N SER A 155 -25.03 -2.69 7.82
CA SER A 155 -26.32 -2.81 7.13
C SER A 155 -26.21 -2.86 5.61
N CYS A 156 -25.14 -2.32 5.03
CA CYS A 156 -24.88 -2.31 3.59
C CYS A 156 -23.96 -3.47 3.15
N LYS A 157 -23.39 -4.23 4.10
CA LYS A 157 -22.51 -5.35 3.80
C LYS A 157 -23.34 -6.59 3.55
N SER A 158 -23.38 -7.04 2.31
CA SER A 158 -23.97 -8.34 1.94
C SER A 158 -23.17 -9.52 2.47
N ILE A 159 -21.89 -9.31 2.81
CA ILE A 159 -20.96 -10.34 3.26
C ILE A 159 -20.14 -9.80 4.43
N GLU A 160 -20.13 -10.53 5.54
CA GLU A 160 -19.25 -10.26 6.68
C GLU A 160 -17.83 -10.70 6.31
N VAL A 161 -16.96 -9.73 6.00
CA VAL A 161 -15.57 -9.99 5.64
C VAL A 161 -14.67 -9.41 6.72
N LYS A 162 -14.00 -10.28 7.48
CA LYS A 162 -13.15 -9.88 8.62
C LYS A 162 -11.72 -9.55 8.21
N THR A 163 -11.21 -10.21 7.16
CA THR A 163 -9.81 -10.07 6.75
C THR A 163 -9.68 -9.79 5.26
N LEU A 164 -8.59 -9.13 4.87
CA LEU A 164 -8.23 -8.91 3.47
C LEU A 164 -8.12 -10.24 2.69
N LYS A 165 -7.68 -11.31 3.35
CA LYS A 165 -7.61 -12.65 2.75
C LYS A 165 -8.99 -13.14 2.33
N ASP A 166 -9.95 -13.08 3.25
CA ASP A 166 -11.32 -13.54 3.01
C ASP A 166 -11.98 -12.70 1.91
N PHE A 167 -11.71 -11.38 1.90
CA PHE A 167 -12.15 -10.48 0.83
C PHE A 167 -11.68 -10.94 -0.54
N ARG A 168 -10.38 -11.25 -0.67
CA ARG A 168 -9.78 -11.69 -1.94
C ARG A 168 -10.29 -13.07 -2.35
N ILE A 169 -10.46 -14.01 -1.41
CA ILE A 169 -11.06 -15.32 -1.68
C ILE A 169 -12.48 -15.16 -2.22
N ASN A 170 -13.30 -14.30 -1.60
CA ASN A 170 -14.65 -14.04 -2.08
C ASN A 170 -14.67 -13.47 -3.50
N ILE A 171 -13.81 -12.50 -3.81
CA ILE A 171 -13.68 -11.97 -5.18
C ILE A 171 -13.35 -13.09 -6.16
N ILE A 172 -12.37 -13.94 -5.84
CA ILE A 172 -11.95 -15.05 -6.71
C ILE A 172 -13.12 -16.02 -6.92
N SER A 173 -13.79 -16.45 -5.84
CA SER A 173 -14.93 -17.37 -5.93
C SER A 173 -16.05 -16.82 -6.82
N HIS A 174 -16.42 -15.55 -6.67
CA HIS A 174 -17.47 -14.94 -7.50
C HIS A 174 -17.04 -14.82 -8.96
N LEU A 175 -15.79 -14.41 -9.23
CA LEU A 175 -15.28 -14.33 -10.61
C LEU A 175 -15.22 -15.70 -11.29
N MET A 176 -14.94 -16.77 -10.54
CA MET A 176 -14.95 -18.14 -11.06
C MET A 176 -16.38 -18.60 -11.39
N LEU A 177 -17.34 -18.35 -10.51
CA LEU A 177 -18.76 -18.71 -10.73
C LEU A 177 -19.37 -17.95 -11.92
N MET A 178 -19.06 -16.66 -12.10
CA MET A 178 -19.48 -15.91 -13.29
C MET A 178 -18.77 -16.37 -14.57
N GLY A 179 -17.56 -16.92 -14.42
CA GLY A 179 -16.79 -17.52 -15.51
C GLY A 179 -17.47 -18.73 -16.13
N ASP A 180 -18.20 -19.53 -15.34
CA ASP A 180 -18.91 -20.72 -15.83
C ASP A 180 -20.13 -20.34 -16.70
N GLU A 181 -20.86 -19.27 -16.34
CA GLU A 181 -21.94 -18.72 -17.17
C GLU A 181 -21.41 -18.05 -18.46
N GLY A 182 -20.30 -17.32 -18.37
CA GLY A 182 -19.64 -16.70 -19.53
C GLY A 182 -18.91 -17.68 -20.45
N ALA A 183 -18.35 -18.77 -19.92
CA ALA A 183 -17.76 -19.86 -20.69
C ALA A 183 -18.83 -20.63 -21.47
N ALA A 184 -20.06 -20.73 -20.94
CA ALA A 184 -21.19 -21.26 -21.68
C ALA A 184 -21.54 -20.37 -22.91
N LEU A 185 -21.41 -19.03 -22.78
CA LEU A 185 -21.70 -18.06 -23.84
C LEU A 185 -20.60 -17.92 -24.91
N LYS A 186 -19.35 -18.28 -24.61
CA LYS A 186 -18.22 -18.25 -25.57
C LYS A 186 -18.08 -19.52 -26.44
N ARG A 187 -18.99 -20.49 -26.32
CA ARG A 187 -19.06 -21.65 -27.24
C ARG A 187 -19.55 -21.30 -28.66
N ARG A 188 -19.23 -20.11 -29.19
CA ARG A 188 -19.23 -19.94 -30.65
C ARG A 188 -17.94 -20.53 -31.17
N SER A 189 -18.06 -21.76 -31.64
CA SER A 189 -17.07 -22.47 -32.44
C SER A 189 -16.43 -21.50 -33.43
N THR A 190 -15.23 -21.04 -33.13
CA THR A 190 -14.32 -20.58 -34.17
C THR A 190 -13.70 -21.87 -34.67
N THR A 191 -14.19 -22.36 -35.80
CA THR A 191 -13.58 -23.43 -36.59
C THR A 191 -12.20 -22.97 -37.06
N LEU A 192 -11.25 -22.92 -36.14
CA LEU A 192 -9.84 -22.86 -36.48
C LEU A 192 -9.43 -24.29 -36.87
N PRO A 193 -8.71 -24.47 -37.99
CA PRO A 193 -8.23 -25.79 -38.37
C PRO A 193 -7.32 -26.34 -37.28
N SER A 194 -7.57 -27.59 -36.88
CA SER A 194 -6.81 -28.28 -35.84
C SER A 194 -5.32 -28.29 -36.20
N VAL A 195 -4.49 -27.64 -35.38
CA VAL A 195 -3.04 -27.73 -35.52
C VAL A 195 -2.63 -29.18 -35.23
N ALA A 196 -2.07 -29.87 -36.23
CA ALA A 196 -1.66 -31.26 -36.10
C ALA A 196 -0.66 -31.44 -34.94
N ILE A 197 -1.04 -32.21 -33.94
CA ILE A 197 -0.19 -32.52 -32.78
C ILE A 197 0.98 -33.38 -33.27
N LYS A 198 2.22 -32.96 -32.98
CA LYS A 198 3.42 -33.73 -33.34
C LYS A 198 3.43 -35.07 -32.59
N LYS A 199 3.59 -36.18 -33.34
CA LYS A 199 3.44 -37.59 -32.89
C LYS A 199 4.20 -38.00 -31.61
N ASN A 200 5.22 -37.26 -31.18
CA ASN A 200 6.09 -37.62 -30.05
C ASN A 200 6.07 -36.61 -28.88
N LYS A 201 5.10 -35.69 -28.83
CA LYS A 201 4.90 -34.85 -27.65
C LYS A 201 3.75 -35.40 -26.81
N PRO A 202 3.94 -35.63 -25.50
CA PRO A 202 2.82 -35.90 -24.62
C PRO A 202 1.86 -34.70 -24.69
N SER A 203 0.66 -34.93 -25.23
CA SER A 203 -0.39 -33.94 -25.33
C SER A 203 -1.61 -34.41 -24.54
N VAL A 204 -2.10 -33.57 -23.65
CA VAL A 204 -3.38 -33.79 -22.99
C VAL A 204 -4.50 -33.58 -24.03
N PRO A 205 -5.47 -34.52 -24.17
CA PRO A 205 -6.61 -34.38 -25.07
C PRO A 205 -7.35 -33.06 -24.82
N GLU A 206 -7.91 -32.44 -25.86
CA GLU A 206 -8.65 -31.17 -25.72
C GLU A 206 -9.82 -31.31 -24.74
N GLU A 207 -10.52 -32.43 -24.79
CA GLU A 207 -11.62 -32.74 -23.87
C GLU A 207 -11.18 -32.69 -22.41
N THR A 208 -9.99 -33.19 -22.10
CA THR A 208 -9.40 -33.15 -20.75
C THR A 208 -8.86 -31.76 -20.41
N ARG A 209 -8.42 -30.97 -21.40
CA ARG A 209 -7.97 -29.58 -21.21
C ARG A 209 -9.13 -28.62 -20.92
N PHE A 210 -10.32 -28.91 -21.46
CA PHE A 210 -11.50 -28.05 -21.40
C PHE A 210 -12.62 -28.56 -20.47
N GLN A 211 -12.44 -29.73 -19.84
CA GLN A 211 -13.30 -30.16 -18.74
C GLN A 211 -13.15 -29.24 -17.53
N ASN A 212 -14.27 -29.01 -16.84
CA ASN A 212 -14.42 -28.20 -15.63
C ASN A 212 -13.23 -28.33 -14.66
N VAL A 213 -12.96 -27.27 -13.90
CA VAL A 213 -11.86 -27.13 -12.92
C VAL A 213 -12.04 -28.06 -11.69
N GLN A 214 -12.45 -29.32 -11.89
CA GLN A 214 -12.56 -30.34 -10.85
C GLN A 214 -11.20 -30.92 -10.43
N HIS A 215 -10.12 -30.54 -11.11
CA HIS A 215 -8.76 -30.95 -10.76
C HIS A 215 -8.05 -29.95 -9.83
N MET A 216 -8.79 -29.00 -9.23
CA MET A 216 -8.19 -28.14 -8.20
C MET A 216 -7.70 -29.05 -7.07
N PRO A 217 -6.39 -29.04 -6.73
CA PRO A 217 -5.87 -29.93 -5.71
C PRO A 217 -6.60 -29.66 -4.39
N SER A 218 -7.24 -30.68 -3.84
CA SER A 218 -7.76 -30.65 -2.48
C SER A 218 -6.59 -30.45 -1.51
N SER A 219 -6.80 -29.73 -0.42
CA SER A 219 -5.76 -29.47 0.58
C SER A 219 -5.37 -30.78 1.27
N VAL A 220 -4.42 -31.51 0.69
CA VAL A 220 -3.77 -32.63 1.35
C VAL A 220 -2.59 -32.09 2.16
N PRO A 221 -2.36 -32.61 3.39
CA PRO A 221 -1.13 -32.34 4.13
C PRO A 221 0.07 -32.65 3.23
N ARG A 222 1.07 -31.76 3.19
CA ARG A 222 2.28 -31.99 2.38
C ARG A 222 2.98 -33.23 2.89
N GLU A 223 2.93 -34.31 2.10
CA GLU A 223 3.85 -35.42 2.25
C GLU A 223 5.11 -35.12 1.43
N ASP A 224 6.26 -35.08 2.09
CA ASP A 224 7.55 -35.02 1.41
C ASP A 224 7.69 -36.23 0.47
N VAL A 225 8.28 -36.02 -0.71
CA VAL A 225 8.45 -37.02 -1.79
C VAL A 225 9.17 -38.30 -1.31
N HIS A 226 9.93 -38.23 -0.21
CA HIS A 226 10.59 -39.38 0.42
C HIS A 226 9.69 -40.25 1.32
N CYS A 227 8.48 -39.79 1.65
CA CYS A 227 7.52 -40.54 2.48
C CYS A 227 6.46 -41.27 1.65
N ALA A 228 6.16 -40.80 0.42
CA ALA A 228 5.14 -41.39 -0.44
C ALA A 228 5.41 -42.86 -0.84
N THR A 229 6.64 -43.36 -0.67
CA THR A 229 7.05 -44.73 -0.99
C THR A 229 7.08 -45.69 0.20
N ARG A 230 6.71 -45.26 1.43
CA ARG A 230 6.72 -46.13 2.62
C ARG A 230 5.31 -46.60 3.01
N LYS A 231 5.15 -47.89 3.31
CA LYS A 231 3.88 -48.50 3.73
C LYS A 231 3.37 -48.08 5.12
N LYS A 232 4.10 -47.25 5.90
CA LYS A 232 3.66 -46.73 7.21
C LYS A 232 3.96 -45.24 7.32
N MET A 233 2.97 -44.47 7.79
CA MET A 233 3.08 -43.02 8.08
C MET A 233 4.16 -42.74 9.14
N CYS A 234 4.96 -41.69 8.91
CA CYS A 234 6.02 -41.26 9.83
C CYS A 234 5.51 -40.14 10.75
N THR A 235 5.75 -40.27 12.06
CA THR A 235 5.30 -39.35 13.12
C THR A 235 6.14 -38.07 13.27
N LYS A 236 7.09 -37.79 12.36
CA LYS A 236 8.06 -36.68 12.51
C LYS A 236 7.63 -35.31 11.96
N HIS A 237 6.42 -35.17 11.40
CA HIS A 237 6.01 -33.91 10.74
C HIS A 237 5.42 -32.82 11.66
N GLU A 238 5.54 -32.93 12.98
CA GLU A 238 4.96 -31.92 13.89
C GLU A 238 5.89 -30.71 14.16
N GLN A 239 7.17 -30.74 13.75
CA GLN A 239 8.16 -29.72 14.17
C GLN A 239 8.71 -28.80 13.07
N PHE A 240 8.38 -28.99 11.78
CA PHE A 240 9.01 -28.23 10.68
C PHE A 240 8.36 -26.86 10.34
N ALA A 241 7.23 -26.52 10.96
CA ALA A 241 6.52 -25.25 10.69
C ALA A 241 7.26 -23.98 11.18
N LYS A 242 8.34 -24.12 11.98
CA LYS A 242 9.02 -22.96 12.60
C LYS A 242 10.22 -22.40 11.80
N HIS A 243 10.78 -23.11 10.81
CA HIS A 243 12.07 -22.71 10.22
C HIS A 243 11.98 -21.84 8.94
N VAL A 244 10.84 -21.84 8.22
CA VAL A 244 10.74 -21.19 6.90
C VAL A 244 10.52 -19.66 6.95
N MET A 245 10.16 -19.11 8.12
CA MET A 245 9.94 -17.65 8.28
C MET A 245 11.25 -16.82 8.29
N CYS A 246 12.43 -17.44 8.42
CA CYS A 246 13.70 -16.73 8.56
C CYS A 246 14.31 -16.28 7.20
N HIS A 247 13.93 -16.90 6.08
CA HIS A 247 14.62 -16.67 4.79
C HIS A 247 14.04 -15.56 3.90
N TYR A 248 12.90 -14.96 4.28
CA TYR A 248 12.19 -13.97 3.45
C TYR A 248 12.71 -12.51 3.64
N VAL A 249 13.57 -12.26 4.63
CA VAL A 249 13.99 -10.89 5.00
C VAL A 249 15.17 -10.33 4.16
N ARG A 250 15.84 -11.13 3.32
CA ARG A 250 17.18 -10.75 2.80
C ARG A 250 17.26 -10.22 1.36
N LYS A 251 16.16 -10.04 0.62
CA LYS A 251 16.20 -9.63 -0.81
C LYS A 251 15.53 -8.29 -1.15
N ARG A 252 15.49 -7.33 -0.22
CA ARG A 252 15.12 -5.92 -0.50
C ARG A 252 16.37 -5.04 -0.52
N LYS A 253 17.02 -4.92 -1.67
CA LYS A 253 17.90 -3.80 -2.05
C LYS A 253 18.10 -3.89 -3.57
N THR A 254 18.04 -2.74 -4.26
CA THR A 254 18.09 -2.52 -5.73
C THR A 254 16.72 -2.71 -6.41
N LEU A 255 16.10 -1.76 -7.14
CA LEU A 255 16.54 -0.53 -7.81
C LEU A 255 15.36 0.46 -7.95
N LEU A 256 15.67 1.75 -7.78
CA LEU A 256 14.91 2.93 -8.17
C LEU A 256 15.40 3.43 -9.54
N HIS A 257 14.48 3.95 -10.36
CA HIS A 257 14.57 5.11 -11.29
C HIS A 257 13.85 4.87 -12.63
N ALA A 258 12.84 5.71 -12.94
CA ALA A 258 12.89 6.74 -14.00
C ALA A 258 11.47 7.21 -14.41
N SER A 259 11.39 8.51 -14.68
CA SER A 259 10.22 9.40 -14.81
C SER A 259 9.61 9.50 -16.22
N ARG A 260 8.34 9.97 -16.35
CA ARG A 260 7.94 11.30 -16.91
C ARG A 260 6.46 11.43 -17.31
N ASN A 261 5.86 12.53 -16.83
CA ASN A 261 4.94 13.53 -17.43
C ASN A 261 3.69 13.12 -18.25
N PHE A 262 2.50 13.62 -17.83
CA PHE A 262 1.57 14.43 -18.65
C PHE A 262 0.48 15.10 -17.79
N THR A 263 -0.05 16.24 -18.22
CA THR A 263 -1.07 17.09 -17.55
C THR A 263 -2.31 17.28 -18.48
N PRO A 264 -3.35 18.09 -18.15
CA PRO A 264 -4.63 17.59 -17.63
C PRO A 264 -5.87 18.13 -18.40
N ASN A 265 -7.07 17.66 -18.06
CA ASN A 265 -8.27 18.50 -17.86
C ASN A 265 -9.51 17.68 -17.44
N ASP A 266 -10.38 18.37 -16.68
CA ASP A 266 -11.74 18.06 -16.23
C ASP A 266 -12.01 17.34 -14.89
N GLU A 267 -12.97 17.93 -14.19
CA GLU A 267 -13.05 18.18 -12.74
C GLU A 267 -13.94 17.22 -11.93
N THR A 268 -14.25 16.02 -12.42
CA THR A 268 -15.22 15.14 -11.74
C THR A 268 -14.64 13.90 -11.05
N LEU A 269 -13.30 13.79 -10.94
CA LEU A 269 -12.58 12.62 -10.41
C LEU A 269 -11.78 12.86 -9.11
N LYS A 270 -12.23 13.79 -8.25
CA LYS A 270 -11.50 14.18 -7.02
C LYS A 270 -11.49 13.15 -5.86
N PHE A 271 -12.03 11.94 -6.01
CA PHE A 271 -12.02 10.91 -4.96
C PHE A 271 -11.21 9.64 -5.26
N PHE A 272 -10.67 9.47 -6.47
CA PHE A 272 -10.04 8.21 -6.88
C PHE A 272 -8.50 8.25 -6.97
N PHE A 273 -7.86 9.40 -6.76
CA PHE A 273 -6.42 9.59 -7.05
C PHE A 273 -5.52 9.95 -5.86
N LEU A 274 -5.96 9.75 -4.63
CA LEU A 274 -5.09 9.91 -3.45
C LEU A 274 -4.33 8.65 -3.04
N ILE A 275 -4.30 7.64 -3.91
CA ILE A 275 -3.41 6.47 -3.82
C ILE A 275 -2.63 6.34 -5.13
N PHE A 276 -2.06 7.44 -5.63
CA PHE A 276 -0.92 7.46 -6.55
C PHE A 276 -0.17 8.78 -6.48
#